data_AF-A0A9E3V7Y3-F1
#
_entry.id   AF-A0A9E3V7Y3-F1
#
_cell.length_a   1.000
_cell.length_b   1.000
_cell.length_c   1.000
_cell.angle_alpha   90.00
_cell.angle_beta   90.00
_cell.angle_gamma   90.00
#
_symmetry.space_group_name_H-M   'P 1'
#
loop_
_entity.id
_entity.type
_entity.pdbx_description
1 polymer ?
#
loop_
_entity_poly.entity_id
_entity_poly.type
_entity_poly.pdbx_seq_one_letter_code
_entity_poly.pdbx_strand_id
1 'polypeptide(L)'
;MTTDLVVGLGLGFDQVCNELGQYPCTTLVHPLALGGVDPYGSGLYEPLPFTGVTSPIVVDRVALSACLKRVNTDLGAPASALVFVGVVPDGSGKLDPTAATSTAALTALYHRLLLRDPTPSEIGHLQQLYRDIEAKGRPNPGQDWMTLSCFAIASSVESVFY
;
A
#
# COMPACT_ATOMS: atom_id res chain seq x y z
N MET A 1 9.33 5.62 -5.70
CA MET A 1 8.51 5.05 -4.60
C MET A 1 7.66 6.07 -3.82
N THR A 2 8.21 6.94 -2.95
CA THR A 2 7.38 7.78 -2.04
C THR A 2 6.38 8.66 -2.78
N THR A 3 6.82 9.35 -3.83
CA THR A 3 5.94 10.16 -4.68
C THR A 3 4.86 9.30 -5.35
N ASP A 4 5.21 8.09 -5.79
CA ASP A 4 4.27 7.16 -6.43
C ASP A 4 3.18 6.72 -5.44
N LEU A 5 3.52 6.47 -4.18
CA LEU A 5 2.54 6.15 -3.13
C LEU A 5 1.67 7.36 -2.76
N VAL A 6 2.26 8.55 -2.65
CA VAL A 6 1.53 9.82 -2.41
C VAL A 6 0.48 10.04 -3.49
N VAL A 7 0.89 10.00 -4.77
CA VAL A 7 0.00 10.25 -5.90
C VAL A 7 -0.97 9.09 -6.11
N GLY A 8 -0.44 7.87 -6.13
CA GLY A 8 -1.19 6.64 -6.37
C GLY A 8 -2.26 6.40 -5.31
N LEU A 9 -1.99 6.64 -4.04
CA LEU A 9 -2.97 6.48 -2.97
C LEU A 9 -3.69 7.79 -2.59
N GLY A 10 -3.33 8.92 -3.20
CA GLY A 10 -3.91 10.22 -2.90
C GLY A 10 -3.74 10.62 -1.43
N LEU A 11 -2.52 10.44 -0.93
CA LEU A 11 -2.13 10.72 0.46
C LEU A 11 -1.20 11.94 0.50
N GLY A 12 -1.19 12.67 1.63
CA GLY A 12 -0.12 13.63 1.92
C GLY A 12 1.21 12.92 2.21
N PHE A 13 2.36 13.60 2.02
CA PHE A 13 3.68 13.05 2.37
C PHE A 13 3.77 12.66 3.86
N ASP A 14 3.14 13.44 4.73
CA ASP A 14 2.99 13.21 6.16
C ASP A 14 2.04 12.04 6.50
N GLN A 15 1.31 11.52 5.52
CA GLN A 15 0.33 10.44 5.71
C GLN A 15 0.83 9.09 5.20
N VAL A 16 1.92 9.05 4.43
CA VAL A 16 2.48 7.80 3.89
C VAL A 16 3.01 6.93 5.03
N CYS A 17 3.91 7.48 5.85
CA CYS A 17 4.50 6.76 6.97
C CYS A 17 5.11 7.72 7.99
N ASN A 18 4.68 7.59 9.25
CA ASN A 18 5.34 8.19 10.40
C ASN A 18 5.73 7.10 11.41
N GLU A 19 7.03 6.94 11.62
CA GLU A 19 7.56 6.05 12.63
C GLU A 19 7.17 6.57 14.02
N LEU A 20 6.60 5.68 14.83
CA LEU A 20 6.01 6.01 16.14
C LEU A 20 4.97 7.15 16.10
N GLY A 21 4.40 7.43 14.92
CA GLY A 21 3.44 8.51 14.72
C GLY A 21 4.04 9.92 14.72
N GLN A 22 5.37 10.07 14.73
CA GLN A 22 6.02 11.38 14.86
C GLN A 22 7.08 11.67 13.79
N TYR A 23 7.79 10.64 13.32
CA TYR A 23 8.97 10.85 12.48
C TYR A 23 8.71 10.37 11.05
N PRO A 24 8.81 11.25 10.03
CA PRO A 24 8.60 10.86 8.65
C PRO A 24 9.55 9.74 8.21
N CYS A 25 9.00 8.58 7.86
CA CYS A 25 9.82 7.40 7.57
C CYS A 25 10.73 7.65 6.36
N THR A 26 10.23 8.35 5.34
CA THR A 26 10.88 8.45 4.04
C THR A 26 11.93 9.54 3.93
N THR A 27 11.86 10.56 4.81
CA THR A 27 12.77 11.72 4.76
C THR A 27 13.66 11.85 5.98
N LEU A 28 13.33 11.16 7.09
CA LEU A 28 14.10 11.24 8.33
C LEU A 28 14.62 9.88 8.79
N VAL A 29 13.76 8.87 8.88
CA VAL A 29 14.13 7.59 9.55
C VAL A 29 14.87 6.63 8.61
N HIS A 30 14.44 6.55 7.35
CA HIS A 30 14.98 5.61 6.38
C HIS A 30 15.49 6.24 5.07
N PRO A 31 16.01 7.48 5.03
CA PRO A 31 16.41 8.12 3.78
C PRO A 31 17.47 7.29 3.04
N LEU A 32 18.48 6.79 3.74
CA LEU A 32 19.56 5.98 3.16
C LEU A 32 19.07 4.63 2.62
N ALA A 33 18.21 3.95 3.38
CA ALA A 33 17.66 2.66 2.95
C ALA A 33 16.73 2.81 1.73
N LEU A 34 16.20 4.01 1.49
CA LEU A 34 15.38 4.34 0.32
C LEU A 34 16.20 4.95 -0.83
N GLY A 35 17.53 4.85 -0.81
CA GLY A 35 18.40 5.36 -1.87
C GLY A 35 18.69 6.86 -1.79
N GLY A 36 18.34 7.50 -0.68
CA GLY A 36 18.67 8.90 -0.40
C GLY A 36 20.09 9.10 0.14
N VAL A 37 20.33 10.31 0.61
CA VAL A 37 21.61 10.77 1.17
C VAL A 37 21.41 11.33 2.58
N ASP A 38 22.48 11.41 3.35
CA ASP A 38 22.47 12.01 4.69
C ASP A 38 23.79 12.74 4.96
N PRO A 39 23.97 13.94 4.36
CA PRO A 39 25.22 14.67 4.44
C PRO A 39 25.51 15.23 5.84
N TYR A 40 24.48 15.48 6.65
CA TYR A 40 24.62 16.13 7.95
C TYR A 40 24.67 15.16 9.13
N GLY A 41 24.00 14.00 9.04
CA GLY A 41 24.05 12.97 10.07
C GLY A 41 25.27 12.06 9.90
N SER A 42 25.27 11.28 8.82
CA SER A 42 26.26 10.24 8.52
C SER A 42 27.37 10.68 7.55
N GLY A 43 27.28 11.89 6.98
CA GLY A 43 28.28 12.40 6.03
C GLY A 43 28.22 11.72 4.66
N LEU A 44 27.08 11.13 4.30
CA LEU A 44 26.86 10.50 3.00
C LEU A 44 26.27 11.53 2.03
N TYR A 45 27.11 12.01 1.11
CA TYR A 45 26.75 13.02 0.12
C TYR A 45 26.23 12.44 -1.20
N GLU A 46 26.48 11.16 -1.45
CA GLU A 46 26.04 10.44 -2.63
C GLU A 46 25.27 9.17 -2.21
N PRO A 47 24.26 8.75 -2.99
CA PRO A 47 23.59 7.48 -2.76
C PRO A 47 24.57 6.31 -2.79
N LEU A 48 24.25 5.24 -2.06
CA LEU A 48 25.01 4.01 -2.16
C LEU A 48 24.92 3.44 -3.59
N PRO A 49 26.00 2.88 -4.15
CA PRO A 49 25.99 2.34 -5.51
C PRO A 49 25.20 1.02 -5.62
N PHE A 50 24.62 0.55 -4.51
CA PHE A 50 23.79 -0.64 -4.43
C PHE A 50 22.64 -0.41 -3.44
N THR A 51 21.53 -1.10 -3.68
CA THR A 51 20.40 -1.16 -2.75
C THR A 51 20.81 -1.88 -1.48
N GLY A 52 20.55 -1.28 -0.32
CA GLY A 52 20.90 -1.86 0.98
C GLY A 52 20.09 -3.13 1.28
N VAL A 53 20.67 -4.04 2.06
CA VAL A 53 19.97 -5.28 2.49
C VAL A 53 18.68 -5.01 3.28
N THR A 54 18.56 -3.82 3.86
CA THR A 54 17.37 -3.36 4.59
C THR A 54 16.38 -2.58 3.72
N SER A 55 16.70 -2.26 2.47
CA SER A 55 15.81 -1.49 1.61
C SER A 55 14.47 -2.19 1.36
N PRO A 56 14.41 -3.51 1.08
CA PRO A 56 13.13 -4.19 0.85
C PRO A 56 12.19 -4.14 2.06
N ILE A 57 12.73 -4.35 3.28
CA ILE A 57 11.90 -4.30 4.49
C ILE A 57 11.40 -2.87 4.80
N VAL A 58 12.19 -1.85 4.47
CA VAL A 58 11.75 -0.45 4.62
C VAL A 58 10.65 -0.12 3.61
N VAL A 59 10.82 -0.54 2.36
CA VAL A 59 9.81 -0.39 1.30
C VAL A 59 8.49 -1.02 1.75
N ASP A 60 8.54 -2.27 2.23
CA ASP A 60 7.34 -2.96 2.69
C ASP A 60 6.65 -2.23 3.84
N ARG A 61 7.41 -1.72 4.81
CA ARG A 61 6.85 -0.93 5.92
C ARG A 61 6.15 0.33 5.44
N VAL A 62 6.77 1.08 4.52
CA VAL A 62 6.20 2.31 3.98
C VAL A 62 4.95 2.01 3.16
N ALA A 63 4.98 1.00 2.30
CA ALA A 63 3.84 0.56 1.50
C ALA A 63 2.67 0.10 2.40
N LEU A 64 2.94 -0.73 3.41
CA LEU A 64 1.93 -1.23 4.34
C LEU A 64 1.28 -0.09 5.14
N SER A 65 2.09 0.84 5.65
CA SER A 65 1.59 2.03 6.37
C SER A 65 0.68 2.88 5.48
N ALA A 66 1.11 3.17 4.25
CA ALA A 66 0.34 3.99 3.31
C ALA A 66 -0.98 3.30 2.92
N CYS A 67 -0.93 2.00 2.63
CA CYS A 67 -2.13 1.22 2.31
C CYS A 67 -3.13 1.18 3.46
N LEU A 68 -2.66 0.99 4.70
CA LEU A 68 -3.53 1.04 5.87
C LEU A 68 -4.19 2.41 6.02
N LYS A 69 -3.44 3.50 5.80
CA LYS A 69 -3.99 4.86 5.84
C LYS A 69 -5.05 5.08 4.75
N ARG A 70 -4.79 4.64 3.52
CA ARG A 70 -5.75 4.76 2.40
C ARG A 70 -7.03 3.99 2.68
N VAL A 71 -6.91 2.72 3.08
CA VAL A 71 -8.06 1.85 3.37
C VAL A 71 -8.92 2.44 4.47
N ASN A 72 -8.32 2.90 5.57
CA ASN A 72 -9.07 3.55 6.65
C ASN A 72 -9.79 4.82 6.19
N THR A 73 -9.17 5.59 5.29
CA THR A 73 -9.78 6.79 4.71
C THR A 73 -10.96 6.44 3.82
N ASP A 74 -10.82 5.43 2.97
CA ASP A 74 -11.90 4.97 2.08
C ASP A 74 -13.07 4.36 2.86
N LEU A 75 -12.80 3.54 3.87
CA LEU A 75 -13.83 2.95 4.72
C LEU A 75 -14.58 4.01 5.54
N GLY A 76 -13.94 5.13 5.87
CA GLY A 76 -14.58 6.25 6.55
C GLY A 76 -15.62 6.98 5.70
N ALA A 77 -15.52 6.90 4.37
CA ALA A 77 -16.45 7.53 3.43
C ALA A 77 -16.58 6.74 2.12
N PRO A 78 -17.19 5.53 2.12
CA PRO A 78 -17.12 4.60 0.99
C PRO A 78 -17.72 5.13 -0.32
N ALA A 79 -18.75 5.98 -0.24
CA ALA A 79 -19.41 6.56 -1.42
C ALA A 79 -18.53 7.58 -2.16
N SER A 80 -17.57 8.20 -1.46
CA SER A 80 -16.63 9.19 -2.00
C SER A 80 -15.18 8.74 -1.85
N ALA A 81 -14.96 7.44 -1.64
CA ALA A 81 -13.65 6.83 -1.56
C ALA A 81 -12.86 7.09 -2.85
N LEU A 82 -11.53 6.99 -2.78
CA LEU A 82 -10.67 7.16 -3.96
C LEU A 82 -10.39 5.83 -4.65
N VAL A 83 -10.14 4.78 -3.87
CA VAL A 83 -9.73 3.47 -4.40
C VAL A 83 -10.86 2.47 -4.21
N PHE A 84 -11.37 2.34 -2.99
CA PHE A 84 -12.37 1.34 -2.64
C PHE A 84 -13.81 1.88 -2.71
N VAL A 85 -14.17 2.48 -3.84
CA VAL A 85 -15.48 3.11 -4.05
C VAL A 85 -16.62 2.10 -3.91
N GLY A 86 -17.51 2.37 -2.95
CA GLY A 86 -18.69 1.54 -2.70
C GLY A 86 -18.37 0.14 -2.14
N VAL A 87 -17.12 -0.16 -1.79
CA VAL A 87 -16.76 -1.41 -1.11
C VAL A 87 -17.04 -1.21 0.38
N VAL A 88 -18.04 -1.93 0.89
CA VAL A 88 -18.47 -1.84 2.28
C VAL A 88 -18.52 -3.26 2.87
N PRO A 89 -17.66 -3.59 3.85
CA PRO A 89 -17.81 -4.82 4.59
C PRO A 89 -19.16 -4.85 5.34
N ASP A 90 -19.77 -6.01 5.46
CA ASP A 90 -21.01 -6.22 6.20
C ASP A 90 -20.81 -6.10 7.73
N GLY A 91 -21.89 -6.29 8.49
CA GLY A 91 -21.85 -6.21 9.96
C GLY A 91 -20.94 -7.24 10.65
N SER A 92 -20.43 -8.24 9.91
CA SER A 92 -19.44 -9.22 10.37
C SER A 92 -18.03 -8.93 9.85
N GLY A 93 -17.82 -7.78 9.21
CA GLY A 93 -16.55 -7.37 8.62
C GLY A 93 -16.20 -8.12 7.33
N LYS A 94 -17.15 -8.87 6.75
CA LYS A 94 -16.97 -9.67 5.53
C LYS A 94 -17.36 -8.87 4.29
N LEU A 95 -16.82 -9.25 3.14
CA LEU A 95 -17.23 -8.71 1.84
C LEU A 95 -17.31 -9.82 0.80
N ASP A 96 -17.94 -9.54 -0.33
CA ASP A 96 -17.86 -10.39 -1.51
C ASP A 96 -16.65 -9.94 -2.36
N PRO A 97 -15.55 -10.72 -2.42
CA PRO A 97 -14.38 -10.36 -3.21
C PRO A 97 -14.65 -10.41 -4.72
N THR A 98 -15.74 -11.07 -5.15
CA THR A 98 -16.14 -11.20 -6.55
C THR A 98 -17.15 -10.14 -6.99
N ALA A 99 -17.64 -9.31 -6.07
CA ALA A 99 -18.51 -8.19 -6.39
C ALA A 99 -17.86 -7.26 -7.42
N ALA A 100 -18.68 -6.61 -8.24
CA ALA A 100 -18.22 -5.66 -9.25
C ALA A 100 -17.43 -4.49 -8.63
N THR A 101 -17.84 -4.02 -7.45
CA THR A 101 -17.13 -2.97 -6.69
C THR A 101 -15.76 -3.44 -6.20
N SER A 102 -15.66 -4.65 -5.68
CA SER A 102 -14.38 -5.27 -5.26
C SER A 102 -13.42 -5.39 -6.44
N THR A 103 -13.90 -5.88 -7.57
CA THR A 103 -13.10 -6.00 -8.80
C THR A 103 -12.67 -4.62 -9.33
N ALA A 104 -13.58 -3.65 -9.35
CA ALA A 104 -13.26 -2.28 -9.76
C ALA A 104 -12.21 -1.62 -8.84
N ALA A 105 -12.26 -1.87 -7.53
CA ALA A 105 -11.26 -1.37 -6.59
C ALA A 105 -9.87 -1.95 -6.84
N LEU A 106 -9.78 -3.25 -7.15
CA LEU A 106 -8.51 -3.87 -7.55
C LEU A 106 -7.98 -3.24 -8.85
N THR A 107 -8.83 -3.09 -9.88
CA THR A 107 -8.44 -2.40 -11.12
C THR A 107 -7.97 -0.98 -10.86
N ALA A 108 -8.63 -0.24 -9.97
CA ALA A 108 -8.23 1.10 -9.58
C ALA A 108 -6.83 1.12 -8.92
N LEU A 109 -6.52 0.16 -8.04
CA LEU A 109 -5.16 0.02 -7.48
C LEU A 109 -4.11 -0.19 -8.57
N TYR A 110 -4.37 -1.11 -9.50
CA TYR A 110 -3.47 -1.39 -10.62
C TYR A 110 -3.26 -0.18 -11.52
N HIS A 111 -4.32 0.56 -11.88
CA HIS A 111 -4.19 1.79 -12.65
C HIS A 111 -3.42 2.86 -11.91
N ARG A 112 -3.68 3.04 -10.61
CA ARG A 112 -3.08 4.14 -9.84
C ARG A 112 -1.62 3.88 -9.44
N LEU A 113 -1.25 2.62 -9.22
CA LEU A 113 0.10 2.24 -8.76
C LEU A 113 0.99 1.70 -9.88
N LEU A 114 0.41 1.02 -10.87
CA LEU A 114 1.14 0.33 -11.92
C LEU A 114 0.80 0.83 -13.34
N LEU A 115 -0.13 1.77 -13.48
CA LEU A 115 -0.53 2.39 -14.75
C LEU A 115 -0.93 1.36 -15.84
N ARG A 116 -1.50 0.23 -15.44
CA ARG A 116 -1.93 -0.84 -16.36
C ARG A 116 -3.16 -1.58 -15.85
N ASP A 117 -3.82 -2.31 -16.74
CA ASP A 117 -4.88 -3.24 -16.34
C ASP A 117 -4.31 -4.46 -15.59
N PRO A 118 -5.03 -4.97 -14.57
CA PRO A 118 -4.73 -6.28 -14.00
C PRO A 118 -5.10 -7.39 -14.97
N THR A 119 -4.30 -8.45 -14.97
CA THR A 119 -4.64 -9.70 -15.66
C THR A 119 -5.75 -10.44 -14.89
N PRO A 120 -6.51 -11.34 -15.56
CA PRO A 120 -7.52 -12.15 -14.88
C PRO A 120 -6.95 -13.03 -13.74
N SER A 121 -5.71 -13.52 -13.89
CA SER A 121 -5.03 -14.31 -12.86
C SER A 121 -4.66 -13.47 -11.64
N GLU A 122 -4.23 -12.23 -11.82
CA GLU A 122 -3.95 -11.30 -10.72
C GLU A 122 -5.20 -10.99 -9.89
N ILE A 123 -6.32 -10.69 -10.55
CA ILE A 123 -7.62 -10.54 -9.87
C ILE A 123 -7.99 -11.82 -9.13
N GLY A 124 -7.85 -12.97 -9.79
CA GLY A 124 -8.15 -14.27 -9.18
C GLY A 124 -7.32 -14.57 -7.94
N HIS A 125 -6.02 -14.24 -7.93
CA HIS A 125 -5.15 -14.38 -6.76
C HIS A 125 -5.56 -13.47 -5.61
N LEU A 126 -5.91 -12.21 -5.89
CA LEU A 126 -6.37 -11.28 -4.87
C LEU A 126 -7.75 -11.67 -4.32
N GLN A 127 -8.63 -12.25 -5.13
CA GLN A 127 -9.88 -12.83 -4.65
C GLN A 127 -9.66 -14.08 -3.79
N GLN A 128 -8.67 -14.92 -4.15
CA GLN A 128 -8.27 -16.06 -3.32
C GLN A 128 -7.70 -15.60 -1.98
N LEU A 129 -6.90 -14.53 -1.97
CA LEU A 129 -6.35 -13.94 -0.75
C LEU A 129 -7.46 -13.60 0.27
N TYR A 130 -8.61 -13.09 -0.17
CA TYR A 130 -9.75 -12.86 0.73
C TYR A 130 -10.19 -14.16 1.43
N ARG A 131 -10.34 -15.25 0.66
CA ARG A 131 -10.76 -16.55 1.19
C ARG A 131 -9.76 -17.08 2.21
N ASP A 132 -8.47 -16.89 1.96
CA ASP A 132 -7.41 -17.31 2.88
C ASP A 132 -7.39 -16.48 4.18
N ILE A 133 -7.72 -15.18 4.10
CA ILE A 133 -7.87 -14.29 5.26
C ILE A 133 -9.10 -14.70 6.08
N GLU A 134 -10.24 -14.92 5.42
CA GLU A 134 -11.49 -15.33 6.08
C GLU A 134 -11.33 -16.68 6.78
N ALA A 135 -10.67 -17.64 6.14
CA ALA A 135 -10.40 -18.96 6.72
C ALA A 135 -9.56 -18.92 8.01
N LYS A 136 -8.79 -17.84 8.22
CA LYS A 136 -8.02 -17.61 9.46
C LYS A 136 -8.87 -17.03 10.61
N GLY A 137 -10.17 -16.81 10.41
CA GLY A 137 -11.08 -16.33 11.46
C GLY A 137 -10.79 -14.90 11.92
N ARG A 138 -10.29 -14.05 11.02
CA ARG A 138 -9.98 -12.65 11.31
C ARG A 138 -11.26 -11.87 11.65
N PRO A 139 -11.21 -10.87 12.55
CA PRO A 139 -12.40 -10.11 12.94
C PRO A 139 -12.90 -9.15 11.85
N ASN A 140 -12.03 -8.64 10.99
CA ASN A 140 -12.37 -7.70 9.91
C ASN A 140 -11.75 -8.17 8.57
N PRO A 141 -12.16 -9.33 8.03
CA PRO A 141 -11.51 -9.92 6.87
C PRO A 141 -11.58 -9.04 5.62
N GLY A 142 -12.63 -8.22 5.46
CA GLY A 142 -12.75 -7.26 4.38
C GLY A 142 -11.68 -6.16 4.43
N GLN A 143 -11.50 -5.52 5.58
CA GLN A 143 -10.48 -4.49 5.77
C GLN A 143 -9.05 -5.07 5.64
N ASP A 144 -8.83 -6.26 6.19
CA ASP A 144 -7.56 -6.98 6.06
C ASP A 144 -7.26 -7.26 4.58
N TRP A 145 -8.26 -7.72 3.81
CA TRP A 145 -8.11 -7.95 2.37
C TRP A 145 -7.84 -6.68 1.57
N MET A 146 -8.55 -5.59 1.84
CA MET A 146 -8.32 -4.30 1.18
C MET A 146 -6.88 -3.83 1.42
N THR A 147 -6.41 -3.95 2.67
CA THR A 147 -5.06 -3.54 3.08
C THR A 147 -4.00 -4.41 2.42
N LEU A 148 -4.16 -5.72 2.46
CA LEU A 148 -3.18 -6.66 1.92
C LEU A 148 -3.17 -6.67 0.38
N SER A 149 -4.30 -6.42 -0.27
CA SER A 149 -4.36 -6.26 -1.73
C SER A 149 -3.65 -4.99 -2.18
N CYS A 150 -3.90 -3.86 -1.49
CA CYS A 150 -3.14 -2.63 -1.72
C CYS A 150 -1.65 -2.87 -1.50
N PHE A 151 -1.28 -3.48 -0.38
CA PHE A 151 0.11 -3.74 -0.02
C PHE A 151 0.81 -4.59 -1.08
N ALA A 152 0.21 -5.72 -1.49
CA ALA A 152 0.80 -6.62 -2.47
C ALA A 152 1.04 -5.94 -3.83
N ILE A 153 0.13 -5.07 -4.26
CA ILE A 153 0.29 -4.28 -5.50
C ILE A 153 1.36 -3.19 -5.30
N ALA A 154 1.28 -2.44 -4.19
CA ALA A 154 2.17 -1.33 -3.89
C ALA A 154 3.63 -1.76 -3.67
N SER A 155 3.88 -2.92 -3.08
CA SER A 155 5.24 -3.45 -2.90
C SER A 155 5.80 -4.13 -4.15
N SER A 156 4.96 -4.38 -5.16
CA SER A 156 5.36 -4.90 -6.47
C SER A 156 5.81 -3.83 -7.48
N VAL A 157 5.71 -2.54 -7.11
CA VAL A 157 6.10 -1.43 -8.00
C VAL A 157 7.59 -1.51 -8.31
N GLU A 158 7.94 -1.53 -9.60
CA GLU A 158 9.34 -1.69 -10.04
C GLU A 158 10.23 -0.51 -9.65
N SER A 159 9.66 0.65 -9.29
CA SER A 159 10.41 1.82 -8.78
C SER A 159 11.10 1.58 -7.42
N VAL A 160 10.96 0.38 -6.86
CA VAL A 160 11.69 -0.10 -5.69
C VAL A 160 13.10 -0.60 -6.04
N PHE A 161 13.33 -1.00 -7.29
CA PHE A 161 14.56 -1.68 -7.72
C PHE A 161 15.44 -0.85 -8.67
N TYR A 162 15.00 0.35 -9.05
CA TYR A 162 15.71 1.31 -9.91
C TYR A 162 15.84 2.65 -9.22
#